data_AF-A0A965JFU4-F1
#
_entry.id   AF-A0A965JFU4-F1
#
_cell.length_a   1.000
_cell.length_b   1.000
_cell.length_c   1.000
_cell.angle_alpha   90.00
_cell.angle_beta   90.00
_cell.angle_gamma   90.00
#
_symmetry.space_group_name_H-M   'P 1'
#
loop_
_entity.id
_entity.type
_entity.pdbx_description
1 polymer ?
#
loop_
_entity_poly.entity_id
_entity_poly.type
_entity_poly.pdbx_seq_one_letter_code
_entity_poly.pdbx_strand_id
1 'polypeptide(L)'
;MVLSYRSNFSHIALMTQNETRYSVTAMLLHWAMALLLVANFALGERREDLSKGPELSWVMQQHKSIGILILVLTLWRLGLRLVTPRPTKVADSPLLQLTSTAVHWGFYAVMLIVPLSGWLLVSTSKTPMPLMVFDLVPWPLLPNFGHDAHKVGEQVHAILAQAMIPLLALHLIGAVRHQFFMRDALMERMVPAKRVSILGFAMLVGSLALAYVAATSWPAPGSVAAGEPLPDFKSAQATAPVLTPAAS
;
A
#
# COMPACT_ATOMS: atom_id res chain seq x y z
N MET A 1 -1.21 49.61 -39.05
CA MET A 1 -1.72 48.22 -39.16
C MET A 1 -0.49 47.31 -39.11
N VAL A 2 0.09 46.99 -37.94
CA VAL A 2 -0.31 45.93 -36.97
C VAL A 2 -0.23 44.58 -37.71
N LEU A 3 0.75 43.68 -37.52
CA LEU A 3 1.36 43.12 -36.30
C LEU A 3 2.80 42.63 -36.55
N SER A 4 3.73 42.94 -35.64
CA SER A 4 4.97 42.17 -35.51
C SER A 4 4.69 40.93 -34.66
N TYR A 5 4.79 39.74 -35.24
CA TYR A 5 4.74 38.49 -34.50
C TYR A 5 6.12 38.22 -33.89
N ARG A 6 6.43 38.92 -32.80
CA ARG A 6 7.47 38.49 -31.86
C ARG A 6 6.89 37.35 -31.04
N SER A 7 7.11 36.12 -31.49
CA SER A 7 6.89 34.95 -30.65
C SER A 7 7.91 34.99 -29.50
N ASN A 8 7.44 35.31 -28.30
CA ASN A 8 8.15 35.22 -27.04
C ASN A 8 8.50 33.76 -26.72
N PHE A 9 9.49 33.19 -27.42
CA PHE A 9 10.10 31.91 -27.05
C PHE A 9 11.07 32.02 -25.86
N SER A 10 11.18 33.21 -25.25
CA SER A 10 12.00 33.46 -24.07
C SER A 10 11.47 32.83 -22.78
N HIS A 11 10.28 32.21 -22.79
CA HIS A 11 9.75 31.47 -21.63
C HIS A 11 10.17 29.99 -21.59
N ILE A 12 10.78 29.44 -22.65
CA ILE A 12 11.29 28.05 -22.64
C ILE A 12 12.66 27.94 -21.92
N ALA A 13 13.33 29.07 -21.66
CA ALA A 13 14.65 29.13 -21.04
C ALA A 13 14.64 29.44 -19.51
N LEU A 14 13.51 29.21 -18.82
CA LEU A 14 13.39 29.38 -17.36
C LEU A 14 12.99 28.10 -16.60
N MET A 15 13.18 26.91 -17.19
CA MET A 15 13.04 25.63 -16.49
C MET A 15 14.37 24.90 -16.25
N THR A 16 15.48 25.63 -16.15
CA THR A 16 16.73 25.12 -15.54
C THR A 16 16.69 25.20 -14.01
N GLN A 17 15.58 24.76 -13.41
CA GLN A 17 15.39 24.75 -11.96
C GLN A 17 14.63 23.47 -11.53
N ASN A 18 15.16 22.27 -11.80
CA ASN A 18 14.74 21.06 -11.06
C ASN A 18 15.65 19.83 -11.19
N GLU A 19 16.97 19.99 -11.22
CA GLU A 19 17.94 18.86 -11.30
C GLU A 19 17.99 17.97 -10.02
N THR A 20 17.07 18.13 -9.07
CA THR A 20 17.15 17.47 -7.76
C THR A 20 15.91 16.70 -7.32
N ARG A 21 14.74 16.80 -7.97
CA ARG A 21 13.49 16.19 -7.46
C ARG A 21 12.76 15.31 -8.47
N TYR A 22 12.01 14.34 -7.96
CA TYR A 22 11.09 13.56 -8.78
C TYR A 22 9.83 14.35 -9.12
N SER A 23 9.15 13.94 -10.21
CA SER A 23 7.86 14.51 -10.57
C SER A 23 6.82 14.24 -9.48
N VAL A 24 5.82 15.13 -9.34
CA VAL A 24 4.73 14.97 -8.36
C VAL A 24 4.04 13.63 -8.51
N THR A 25 3.78 13.19 -9.75
CA THR A 25 3.19 11.87 -10.03
C THR A 25 4.04 10.72 -9.49
N ALA A 26 5.36 10.78 -9.66
CA ALA A 26 6.26 9.74 -9.16
C ALA A 26 6.30 9.70 -7.62
N MET A 27 6.24 10.87 -6.96
CA MET A 27 6.17 10.98 -5.50
C MET A 27 4.86 10.41 -4.96
N LEU A 28 3.72 10.80 -5.55
CA LEU A 28 2.40 10.29 -5.15
C LEU A 28 2.31 8.77 -5.31
N LEU A 29 2.75 8.24 -6.45
CA LEU A 29 2.78 6.79 -6.66
C LEU A 29 3.70 6.09 -5.66
N HIS A 30 4.86 6.66 -5.32
CA HIS A 30 5.75 6.05 -4.33
C HIS A 30 5.09 5.95 -2.95
N TRP A 31 4.51 7.04 -2.44
CA TRP A 31 3.89 7.03 -1.12
C TRP A 31 2.58 6.23 -1.08
N ALA A 32 1.78 6.28 -2.14
CA ALA A 32 0.60 5.41 -2.27
C ALA A 32 1.01 3.93 -2.21
N MET A 33 2.05 3.54 -2.95
CA MET A 33 2.57 2.17 -2.92
C MET A 33 3.10 1.79 -1.54
N ALA A 34 3.80 2.68 -0.85
CA ALA A 34 4.30 2.41 0.51
C ALA A 34 3.15 2.13 1.48
N LEU A 35 2.10 2.96 1.48
CA LEU A 35 0.91 2.77 2.32
C LEU A 35 0.16 1.48 1.97
N LEU A 36 -0.04 1.22 0.67
CA LEU A 36 -0.74 0.02 0.21
C LEU A 36 0.03 -1.26 0.55
N LEU A 37 1.36 -1.27 0.41
CA LEU A 37 2.19 -2.43 0.76
C LEU A 37 2.11 -2.74 2.26
N VAL A 38 2.21 -1.71 3.11
CA VAL A 38 2.10 -1.88 4.57
C VAL A 38 0.70 -2.37 4.95
N ALA A 39 -0.36 -1.77 4.40
CA ALA A 39 -1.73 -2.21 4.64
C ALA A 39 -1.98 -3.65 4.16
N ASN A 40 -1.49 -4.00 2.97
CA ASN A 40 -1.69 -5.34 2.42
C ASN A 40 -0.95 -6.42 3.20
N PHE A 41 0.27 -6.11 3.66
CA PHE A 41 1.04 -6.98 4.53
C PHE A 41 0.33 -7.22 5.86
N ALA A 42 -0.18 -6.15 6.49
CA ALA A 42 -0.96 -6.24 7.72
C ALA A 42 -2.24 -7.11 7.58
N LEU A 43 -2.98 -6.96 6.46
CA LEU A 43 -4.11 -7.85 6.16
C LEU A 43 -3.66 -9.31 5.96
N GLY A 44 -2.49 -9.49 5.35
CA GLY A 44 -1.85 -10.78 5.20
C GLY A 44 -1.58 -11.44 6.54
N GLU A 45 -0.95 -10.73 7.50
CA GLU A 45 -0.67 -11.25 8.84
C GLU A 45 -1.96 -11.52 9.63
N ARG A 46 -2.92 -10.59 9.61
CA ARG A 46 -4.20 -10.72 10.33
C ARG A 46 -4.95 -12.02 10.00
N ARG A 47 -4.78 -12.57 8.78
CA ARG A 47 -5.41 -13.84 8.39
C ARG A 47 -5.05 -14.99 9.34
N GLU A 48 -3.87 -14.95 9.96
CA GLU A 48 -3.33 -16.02 10.81
C GLU A 48 -4.03 -16.09 12.16
N ASP A 49 -4.60 -14.97 12.61
CA ASP A 49 -5.34 -14.86 13.88
C ASP A 49 -6.84 -15.16 13.73
N LEU A 50 -7.34 -15.32 12.49
CA LEU A 50 -8.76 -15.47 12.20
C LEU A 50 -9.16 -16.93 11.96
N SER A 51 -10.25 -17.34 12.60
CA SER A 51 -10.91 -18.60 12.28
C SER A 51 -11.59 -18.55 10.91
N LYS A 52 -11.82 -19.73 10.30
CA LYS A 52 -12.58 -19.82 9.05
C LYS A 52 -13.98 -19.23 9.26
N GLY A 53 -14.36 -18.27 8.42
CA GLY A 53 -15.66 -17.62 8.51
C GLY A 53 -15.78 -16.38 7.63
N PRO A 54 -16.87 -15.60 7.81
CA PRO A 54 -17.13 -14.38 7.04
C PRO A 54 -16.02 -13.34 7.18
N GLU A 55 -15.47 -13.15 8.38
CA GLU A 55 -14.42 -12.17 8.63
C GLU A 55 -13.12 -12.50 7.88
N LEU A 56 -12.65 -13.75 7.96
CA LEU A 56 -11.48 -14.20 7.18
C LEU A 56 -11.73 -14.03 5.68
N SER A 57 -12.92 -14.39 5.21
CA SER A 57 -13.28 -14.25 3.79
C SER A 57 -13.20 -12.79 3.34
N TRP A 58 -13.73 -11.88 4.17
CA TRP A 58 -13.69 -10.45 3.91
C TRP A 58 -12.26 -9.89 3.93
N VAL A 59 -11.44 -10.23 4.94
CA VAL A 59 -10.01 -9.83 5.01
C VAL A 59 -9.26 -10.31 3.77
N MET A 60 -9.49 -11.55 3.36
CA MET A 60 -8.85 -12.10 2.16
C MET A 60 -9.31 -11.43 0.88
N GLN A 61 -10.58 -10.99 0.76
CA GLN A 61 -11.02 -10.19 -0.38
C GLN A 61 -10.35 -8.82 -0.44
N GLN A 62 -10.20 -8.15 0.71
CA GLN A 62 -9.47 -6.87 0.75
C GLN A 62 -7.98 -7.05 0.42
N HIS A 63 -7.34 -8.10 0.94
CA HIS A 63 -5.95 -8.43 0.64
C HIS A 63 -5.74 -8.68 -0.88
N LYS A 64 -6.62 -9.44 -1.52
CA LYS A 64 -6.58 -9.66 -2.98
C LYS A 64 -6.79 -8.36 -3.75
N SER A 65 -7.76 -7.54 -3.33
CA SER A 65 -8.11 -6.28 -3.99
C SER A 65 -6.96 -5.29 -3.97
N ILE A 66 -6.34 -5.10 -2.79
CA ILE A 66 -5.17 -4.24 -2.62
C ILE A 66 -3.98 -4.83 -3.38
N GLY A 67 -3.79 -6.15 -3.38
CA GLY A 67 -2.78 -6.83 -4.20
C GLY A 67 -2.89 -6.54 -5.70
N ILE A 68 -4.10 -6.60 -6.26
CA ILE A 68 -4.35 -6.23 -7.66
C ILE A 68 -4.10 -4.74 -7.90
N LEU A 69 -4.53 -3.87 -6.98
CA LEU A 69 -4.25 -2.43 -7.08
C LEU A 69 -2.74 -2.15 -7.10
N ILE A 70 -1.97 -2.78 -6.22
CA ILE A 70 -0.51 -2.71 -6.19
C ILE A 70 0.09 -3.16 -7.53
N LEU A 71 -0.41 -4.25 -8.12
CA LEU A 71 0.05 -4.73 -9.43
C LEU A 71 -0.16 -3.66 -10.52
N VAL A 72 -1.38 -3.11 -10.63
CA VAL A 72 -1.71 -2.08 -11.63
C VAL A 72 -0.85 -0.83 -11.43
N LEU A 73 -0.75 -0.33 -10.18
CA LEU A 73 0.06 0.84 -9.88
C LEU A 73 1.56 0.60 -10.08
N THR A 74 2.04 -0.62 -9.89
CA THR A 74 3.44 -0.99 -10.19
C THR A 74 3.72 -0.92 -11.67
N LEU A 75 2.83 -1.44 -12.52
CA LEU A 75 2.97 -1.35 -13.98
C LEU A 75 2.99 0.12 -14.44
N TRP A 76 2.09 0.94 -13.89
CA TRP A 76 2.09 2.38 -14.18
C TRP A 76 3.40 3.05 -13.71
N ARG A 77 3.81 2.77 -12.47
CA ARG A 77 5.06 3.32 -11.91
C ARG A 77 6.28 2.91 -12.74
N LEU A 78 6.33 1.67 -13.22
CA LEU A 78 7.40 1.17 -14.07
C LEU A 78 7.40 1.88 -15.43
N GLY A 79 6.23 2.03 -16.07
CA GLY A 79 6.08 2.81 -17.30
C GLY A 79 6.59 4.24 -17.15
N LEU A 80 6.15 4.95 -16.11
CA LEU A 80 6.64 6.30 -15.80
C LEU A 80 8.15 6.34 -15.56
N ARG A 81 8.68 5.34 -14.86
CA ARG A 81 10.11 5.21 -14.56
C ARG A 81 10.97 5.02 -15.82
N LEU A 82 10.40 4.49 -16.90
CA LEU A 82 11.08 4.28 -18.18
C LEU A 82 11.02 5.52 -19.09
N VAL A 83 9.96 6.32 -19.00
CA VAL A 83 9.75 7.50 -19.88
C VAL A 83 10.15 8.83 -19.25
N THR A 84 10.36 8.89 -17.93
CA THR A 84 10.68 10.14 -17.21
C THR A 84 12.16 10.20 -16.85
N PRO A 85 12.87 11.31 -17.16
CA PRO A 85 14.23 11.54 -16.66
C PRO A 85 14.28 11.49 -15.14
N ARG A 86 15.38 10.96 -14.58
CA ARG A 86 15.56 10.86 -13.13
C ARG A 86 16.58 11.87 -12.65
N PRO A 87 16.42 12.38 -11.42
CA PRO A 87 17.47 13.14 -10.76
C PRO A 87 18.79 12.36 -10.76
N THR A 88 19.89 13.08 -10.87
CA THR A 88 21.24 12.51 -10.80
C THR A 88 21.41 11.71 -9.52
N LYS A 89 22.09 10.56 -9.61
CA LYS A 89 22.37 9.73 -8.42
C LYS A 89 23.17 10.54 -7.41
N VAL A 90 22.84 10.38 -6.13
CA VAL A 90 23.68 10.90 -5.04
C VAL A 90 25.03 10.15 -5.09
N ALA A 91 26.13 10.88 -4.89
CA ALA A 91 27.45 10.29 -4.83
C ALA A 91 27.56 9.36 -3.61
N ASP A 92 27.90 8.10 -3.85
CA ASP A 92 28.14 7.10 -2.80
C ASP A 92 29.15 6.05 -3.30
N SER A 93 29.61 5.17 -2.41
CA SER A 93 30.51 4.10 -2.80
C SER A 93 29.87 3.18 -3.86
N PRO A 94 30.66 2.57 -4.78
CA PRO A 94 30.12 1.70 -5.81
C PRO A 94 29.27 0.55 -5.25
N LEU A 95 29.68 -0.02 -4.10
CA LEU A 95 28.93 -1.06 -3.42
C LEU A 95 27.56 -0.57 -2.94
N LEU A 96 27.49 0.61 -2.33
CA LEU A 96 26.22 1.16 -1.85
C LEU A 96 25.29 1.57 -2.99
N GLN A 97 25.83 2.06 -4.10
CA GLN A 97 25.05 2.30 -5.32
C GLN A 97 24.49 1.01 -5.92
N LEU A 98 25.28 -0.08 -5.91
CA LEU A 98 24.83 -1.40 -6.34
C LEU A 98 23.72 -1.91 -5.42
N THR A 99 23.90 -1.84 -4.09
CA THR A 99 22.90 -2.26 -3.11
C THR A 99 21.60 -1.48 -3.27
N SER A 100 21.67 -0.15 -3.40
CA SER A 100 20.50 0.69 -3.66
C SER A 100 19.79 0.24 -4.94
N THR A 101 20.53 0.00 -6.02
CA THR A 101 19.96 -0.46 -7.28
C THR A 101 19.30 -1.83 -7.14
N ALA A 102 19.95 -2.78 -6.44
CA ALA A 102 19.45 -4.12 -6.18
C ALA A 102 18.17 -4.10 -5.34
N VAL A 103 18.13 -3.30 -4.26
CA VAL A 103 16.93 -3.13 -3.43
C VAL A 103 15.76 -2.59 -4.24
N HIS A 104 15.97 -1.57 -5.07
CA HIS A 104 14.91 -1.02 -5.91
C HIS A 104 14.37 -2.05 -6.93
N TRP A 105 15.24 -2.79 -7.59
CA TRP A 105 14.82 -3.84 -8.53
C TRP A 105 14.20 -5.04 -7.83
N GLY A 106 14.69 -5.41 -6.65
CA GLY A 106 14.08 -6.41 -5.77
C GLY A 106 12.64 -6.03 -5.40
N PHE A 107 12.41 -4.76 -5.06
CA PHE A 107 11.04 -4.28 -4.86
C PHE A 107 10.17 -4.37 -6.11
N TYR A 108 10.69 -4.03 -7.28
CA TYR A 108 9.92 -4.23 -8.52
C TYR A 108 9.57 -5.70 -8.75
N ALA A 109 10.51 -6.62 -8.48
CA ALA A 109 10.25 -8.05 -8.58
C ALA A 109 9.16 -8.49 -7.59
N VAL A 110 9.26 -8.10 -6.31
CA VAL A 110 8.27 -8.45 -5.28
C VAL A 110 6.89 -7.85 -5.61
N MET A 111 6.81 -6.56 -5.93
CA MET A 111 5.55 -5.88 -6.24
C MET A 111 4.85 -6.38 -7.51
N LEU A 112 5.57 -7.08 -8.40
CA LEU A 112 4.99 -7.75 -9.56
C LEU A 112 4.67 -9.21 -9.27
N ILE A 113 5.64 -9.97 -8.77
CA ILE A 113 5.54 -11.43 -8.69
C ILE A 113 4.62 -11.86 -7.54
N VAL A 114 4.61 -11.17 -6.39
CA VAL A 114 3.72 -11.51 -5.27
C VAL A 114 2.24 -11.42 -5.65
N PRO A 115 1.72 -10.30 -6.22
CA PRO A 115 0.32 -10.26 -6.62
C PRO A 115 0.02 -11.19 -7.80
N LEU A 116 0.97 -11.41 -8.73
CA LEU A 116 0.78 -12.40 -9.80
C LEU A 116 0.68 -13.84 -9.25
N SER A 117 1.51 -14.22 -8.28
CA SER A 117 1.43 -15.53 -7.64
C SER A 117 0.18 -15.68 -6.78
N GLY A 118 -0.28 -14.60 -6.13
CA GLY A 118 -1.57 -14.58 -5.43
C GLY A 118 -2.76 -14.72 -6.40
N TRP A 119 -2.69 -14.09 -7.57
CA TRP A 119 -3.69 -14.24 -8.62
C TRP A 119 -3.72 -15.66 -9.18
N LEU A 120 -2.54 -16.28 -9.37
CA LEU A 120 -2.41 -17.70 -9.70
C LEU A 120 -3.02 -18.59 -8.62
N LEU A 121 -2.76 -18.31 -7.34
CA LEU A 121 -3.29 -19.08 -6.21
C LEU A 121 -4.82 -19.10 -6.21
N VAL A 122 -5.46 -17.94 -6.38
CA VAL A 122 -6.92 -17.83 -6.45
C VAL A 122 -7.48 -18.53 -7.70
N SER A 123 -6.80 -18.40 -8.84
CA SER A 123 -7.24 -18.99 -10.12
C SER A 123 -7.13 -20.51 -10.16
N THR A 124 -6.26 -21.10 -9.33
CA THR A 124 -5.99 -22.55 -9.28
C THR A 124 -6.60 -23.22 -8.05
N SER A 125 -7.33 -22.46 -7.24
CA SER A 125 -8.03 -22.97 -6.05
C SER A 125 -9.07 -24.04 -6.43
N LYS A 126 -9.13 -25.13 -5.66
CA LYS A 126 -10.18 -26.16 -5.79
C LYS A 126 -11.56 -25.67 -5.34
N THR A 127 -11.58 -24.67 -4.48
CA THR A 127 -12.81 -24.00 -4.05
C THR A 127 -12.97 -22.74 -4.89
N PRO A 128 -14.01 -22.64 -5.74
CA PRO A 128 -14.27 -21.43 -6.51
C PRO A 128 -14.47 -20.26 -5.56
N MET A 129 -13.61 -19.25 -5.67
CA MET A 129 -13.72 -18.01 -4.94
C MET A 129 -13.79 -16.87 -5.94
N PRO A 130 -14.87 -16.07 -5.96
CA PRO A 130 -14.95 -14.92 -6.84
C PRO A 130 -13.85 -13.92 -6.44
N LEU A 131 -13.04 -13.53 -7.43
CA LEU A 131 -12.08 -12.45 -7.26
C LEU A 131 -12.78 -11.14 -7.61
N MET A 132 -13.17 -10.38 -6.59
CA MET A 132 -13.83 -9.09 -6.74
C MET A 132 -12.91 -8.01 -6.21
N VAL A 133 -12.58 -7.02 -7.05
CA VAL A 133 -11.79 -5.86 -6.61
C VAL A 133 -12.71 -4.95 -5.79
N PHE A 134 -12.40 -4.84 -4.50
CA PHE A 134 -13.14 -4.12 -3.48
C PHE A 134 -14.62 -4.52 -3.38
N ASP A 135 -14.96 -5.77 -3.73
CA ASP A 135 -16.34 -6.27 -3.82
C ASP A 135 -17.23 -5.51 -4.83
N LEU A 136 -16.63 -4.70 -5.71
CA LEU A 136 -17.35 -3.86 -6.69
C LEU A 136 -17.23 -4.40 -8.12
N VAL A 137 -16.02 -4.81 -8.51
CA VAL A 137 -15.71 -5.15 -9.91
C VAL A 137 -15.15 -6.57 -9.99
N PRO A 138 -15.74 -7.49 -10.77
CA PRO A 138 -15.16 -8.81 -10.97
C PRO A 138 -13.84 -8.71 -11.73
N TRP A 139 -12.81 -9.39 -11.22
CA TRP A 139 -11.52 -9.53 -11.88
C TRP A 139 -11.42 -10.91 -12.53
N PRO A 140 -10.92 -11.02 -13.76
CA PRO A 140 -10.80 -12.30 -14.44
C PRO A 140 -9.87 -13.25 -13.68
N LEU A 141 -10.18 -14.55 -13.70
CA LEU A 141 -9.24 -15.59 -13.26
C LEU A 141 -8.30 -15.96 -14.41
N LEU A 142 -7.10 -16.44 -14.07
CA LEU A 142 -6.15 -16.93 -15.04
C LEU A 142 -6.63 -18.26 -15.63
N PRO A 143 -6.77 -18.40 -16.96
CA PRO A 143 -7.23 -19.63 -17.57
C PRO A 143 -6.13 -20.71 -17.60
N ASN A 144 -6.53 -21.99 -17.65
CA ASN A 144 -5.70 -23.12 -18.07
C ASN A 144 -4.46 -23.49 -17.22
N PHE A 145 -4.38 -23.08 -15.95
CA PHE A 145 -3.24 -23.46 -15.08
C PHE A 145 -3.42 -24.80 -14.32
N GLY A 146 -4.64 -25.37 -14.29
CA GLY A 146 -4.96 -26.56 -13.51
C GLY A 146 -4.77 -26.37 -12.00
N HIS A 147 -5.03 -27.40 -11.18
CA HIS A 147 -4.87 -27.31 -9.73
C HIS A 147 -3.42 -27.52 -9.26
N ASP A 148 -2.55 -28.10 -10.10
CA ASP A 148 -1.17 -28.43 -9.73
C ASP A 148 -0.31 -27.18 -9.54
N ALA A 149 -0.63 -26.09 -10.24
CA ALA A 149 0.05 -24.81 -10.11
C ALA A 149 -0.27 -24.08 -8.79
N HIS A 150 -1.27 -24.53 -8.02
CA HIS A 150 -1.67 -23.89 -6.76
C HIS A 150 -0.54 -23.87 -5.74
N LYS A 151 0.13 -25.01 -5.53
CA LYS A 151 1.24 -25.12 -4.57
C LYS A 151 2.43 -24.24 -4.96
N VAL A 152 2.69 -24.10 -6.26
CA VAL A 152 3.75 -23.22 -6.77
C VAL A 152 3.41 -21.76 -6.48
N GLY A 153 2.18 -21.34 -6.78
CA GLY A 153 1.70 -20.00 -6.47
C GLY A 153 1.81 -19.67 -4.99
N GLU A 154 1.38 -20.60 -4.13
CA GLU A 154 1.45 -20.47 -2.67
C GLU A 154 2.89 -20.29 -2.17
N GLN A 155 3.80 -21.17 -2.59
CA GLN A 155 5.21 -21.13 -2.19
C GLN A 155 5.89 -19.84 -2.65
N VAL A 156 5.70 -19.45 -3.91
CA VAL A 156 6.27 -18.21 -4.46
C VAL A 156 5.72 -17.00 -3.73
N HIS A 157 4.41 -16.97 -3.46
CA HIS A 157 3.77 -15.89 -2.72
C HIS A 157 4.35 -15.76 -1.30
N ALA A 158 4.43 -16.86 -0.55
CA ALA A 158 4.91 -16.86 0.83
C ALA A 158 6.38 -16.44 0.93
N ILE A 159 7.26 -17.02 0.09
CA ILE A 159 8.69 -16.71 0.10
C ILE A 159 8.93 -15.23 -0.24
N LEU A 160 8.27 -14.71 -1.28
CA LEU A 160 8.47 -13.32 -1.70
C LEU A 160 7.79 -12.31 -0.77
N ALA A 161 6.67 -12.66 -0.14
CA ALA A 161 6.08 -11.85 0.92
C ALA A 161 7.06 -11.69 2.10
N GLN A 162 7.73 -12.77 2.50
CA GLN A 162 8.78 -12.70 3.54
C GLN A 162 10.02 -11.94 3.05
N ALA A 163 10.43 -12.09 1.78
CA ALA A 163 11.57 -11.37 1.21
C ALA A 163 11.34 -9.84 1.14
N MET A 164 10.10 -9.38 1.18
CA MET A 164 9.77 -7.96 1.29
C MET A 164 10.33 -7.33 2.57
N ILE A 165 10.35 -8.06 3.68
CA ILE A 165 10.79 -7.56 5.00
C ILE A 165 12.26 -7.10 4.96
N PRO A 166 13.25 -7.93 4.56
CA PRO A 166 14.63 -7.48 4.49
C PRO A 166 14.84 -6.39 3.43
N LEU A 167 14.11 -6.40 2.30
CA LEU A 167 14.17 -5.32 1.31
C LEU A 167 13.69 -3.98 1.91
N LEU A 168 12.61 -4.01 2.68
CA LEU A 168 12.07 -2.84 3.37
C LEU A 168 13.04 -2.34 4.43
N ALA A 169 13.61 -3.24 5.24
CA ALA A 169 14.64 -2.88 6.20
C ALA A 169 15.82 -2.17 5.52
N LEU A 170 16.37 -2.74 4.45
CA LEU A 170 17.48 -2.13 3.71
C LEU A 170 17.11 -0.78 3.11
N HIS A 171 15.90 -0.64 2.57
CA HIS A 171 15.41 0.62 2.02
C HIS A 171 15.28 1.71 3.08
N LEU A 172 14.67 1.39 4.23
CA LEU A 172 14.50 2.31 5.34
C LEU A 172 15.85 2.69 5.98
N ILE A 173 16.77 1.74 6.15
CA ILE A 173 18.13 2.00 6.63
C ILE A 173 18.84 2.97 5.68
N GLY A 174 18.72 2.76 4.36
CA GLY A 174 19.24 3.68 3.35
C GLY A 174 18.65 5.08 3.52
N ALA A 175 17.32 5.20 3.59
CA ALA A 175 16.64 6.48 3.77
C ALA A 175 17.07 7.22 5.04
N VAL A 176 17.15 6.51 6.18
CA VAL A 176 17.61 7.03 7.47
C VAL A 176 19.08 7.46 7.40
N ARG A 177 19.95 6.64 6.80
CA ARG A 177 21.36 6.98 6.60
C ARG A 177 21.50 8.30 5.85
N HIS A 178 20.81 8.43 4.71
CA HIS A 178 20.88 9.63 3.89
C HIS A 178 20.27 10.84 4.60
N GLN A 179 19.17 10.66 5.34
CA GLN A 179 18.51 11.75 6.06
C GLN A 179 19.35 12.30 7.23
N PHE A 180 19.89 11.43 8.09
CA PHE A 180 20.47 11.85 9.36
C PHE A 180 22.00 11.94 9.34
N PHE A 181 22.67 11.07 8.58
CA PHE A 181 24.12 10.98 8.56
C PHE A 181 24.72 11.73 7.36
N MET A 182 24.22 11.48 6.14
CA MET A 182 24.75 12.14 4.94
C MET A 182 24.19 13.53 4.71
N ARG A 183 22.93 13.77 5.11
CA ARG A 183 22.25 15.07 5.01
C ARG A 183 22.29 15.65 3.59
N ASP A 184 22.20 14.77 2.59
CA ASP A 184 22.31 15.07 1.16
C ASP A 184 20.97 15.37 0.47
N ALA A 185 19.94 15.57 1.27
CA ALA A 185 18.58 15.87 0.85
C ALA A 185 17.93 14.79 -0.06
N LEU A 186 18.32 13.51 0.08
CA LEU A 186 17.71 12.41 -0.68
C LEU A 186 16.20 12.29 -0.46
N MET A 187 15.72 12.46 0.78
CA MET A 187 14.30 12.34 1.12
C MET A 187 13.47 13.46 0.51
N GLU A 188 14.01 14.68 0.45
CA GLU A 188 13.41 15.87 -0.17
C GLU A 188 13.17 15.68 -1.66
N ARG A 189 13.80 14.70 -2.29
CA ARG A 189 13.52 14.34 -3.69
C ARG A 189 12.19 13.59 -3.85
N MET A 190 11.70 12.98 -2.78
CA MET A 190 10.50 12.14 -2.74
C MET A 190 9.33 12.77 -1.99
N VAL A 191 9.46 14.00 -1.49
CA VAL A 191 8.38 14.73 -0.82
C VAL A 191 8.21 16.13 -1.41
N PRO A 192 7.02 16.75 -1.33
CA PRO A 192 6.83 18.12 -1.79
C PRO A 192 7.56 19.17 -0.92
N ALA A 193 7.95 18.81 0.30
CA ALA A 193 8.60 19.70 1.25
C ALA A 193 9.99 20.15 0.78
N LYS A 194 10.38 21.39 1.11
CA LYS A 194 11.73 21.90 0.82
C LYS A 194 12.82 21.26 1.68
N ARG A 195 12.45 20.83 2.90
CA ARG A 195 13.32 20.12 3.85
C ARG A 195 12.45 19.24 4.73
N VAL A 196 12.87 18.00 4.96
CA VAL A 196 12.21 17.10 5.90
C VAL A 196 12.78 17.33 7.29
N SER A 197 11.98 17.91 8.19
CA SER A 197 12.34 18.04 9.61
C SER A 197 12.19 16.69 10.32
N ILE A 198 12.69 16.58 11.55
CA ILE A 198 12.45 15.40 12.40
C ILE A 198 10.95 15.15 12.55
N LEU A 199 10.15 16.20 12.74
CA LEU A 199 8.70 16.11 12.80
C LEU A 199 8.11 15.60 11.47
N GLY A 200 8.57 16.11 10.32
CA GLY A 200 8.13 15.63 9.01
C GLY A 200 8.47 14.15 8.78
N PHE A 201 9.67 13.72 9.18
CA PHE A 201 10.06 12.32 9.13
C PHE A 201 9.19 11.45 10.05
N ALA A 202 8.93 11.92 11.28
CA ALA A 202 8.06 11.24 12.24
C ALA A 202 6.62 11.11 11.72
N MET A 203 6.10 12.13 11.03
CA MET A 203 4.78 12.06 10.39
C MET A 203 4.73 11.02 9.26
N LEU A 204 5.78 10.90 8.45
CA LEU A 204 5.85 9.86 7.41
C LEU A 204 5.85 8.47 8.03
N VAL A 205 6.67 8.23 9.06
CA VAL A 205 6.68 6.96 9.79
C VAL A 205 5.32 6.70 10.47
N GLY A 206 4.75 7.73 11.10
CA GLY A 206 3.44 7.67 11.74
C GLY A 206 2.32 7.33 10.75
N SER A 207 2.39 7.80 9.50
CA SER A 207 1.42 7.45 8.46
C SER A 207 1.49 5.98 8.04
N LEU A 208 2.69 5.39 8.01
CA LEU A 208 2.87 3.96 7.73
C LEU A 208 2.37 3.12 8.92
N ALA A 209 2.68 3.53 10.14
CA ALA A 209 2.16 2.88 11.35
C ALA A 209 0.62 2.95 11.41
N LEU A 210 0.04 4.11 11.08
CA LEU A 210 -1.40 4.28 10.99
C LEU A 210 -2.01 3.38 9.92
N ALA A 211 -1.39 3.27 8.74
CA ALA A 211 -1.85 2.37 7.69
C ALA A 211 -1.83 0.89 8.15
N TYR A 212 -0.78 0.47 8.87
CA TYR A 212 -0.70 -0.86 9.46
C TYR A 212 -1.84 -1.11 10.45
N VAL A 213 -2.02 -0.22 11.43
CA VAL A 213 -3.07 -0.33 12.44
C VAL A 213 -4.47 -0.29 11.82
N ALA A 214 -4.69 0.60 10.85
CA ALA A 214 -5.96 0.70 10.14
C ALA A 214 -6.29 -0.61 9.40
N ALA A 215 -5.29 -1.26 8.80
CA ALA A 215 -5.48 -2.53 8.11
C ALA A 215 -5.75 -3.70 9.07
N THR A 216 -5.01 -3.81 10.18
CA THR A 216 -5.25 -4.86 11.18
C THR A 216 -6.58 -4.69 11.91
N SER A 217 -7.05 -3.46 12.09
CA SER A 217 -8.33 -3.15 12.76
C SER A 217 -9.51 -2.93 11.80
N TRP A 218 -9.34 -3.09 10.49
CA TRP A 218 -10.41 -2.82 9.52
C TRP A 218 -11.60 -3.77 9.75
N PRO A 219 -12.76 -3.28 10.21
CA PRO A 219 -13.89 -4.16 10.52
C PRO A 219 -14.52 -4.73 9.25
N ALA A 220 -14.86 -6.02 9.27
CA ALA A 220 -15.68 -6.58 8.21
C ALA A 220 -17.10 -5.99 8.29
N PRO A 221 -17.78 -5.71 7.17
CA PRO A 221 -19.19 -5.32 7.19
C PRO A 221 -20.01 -6.34 7.98
N GLY A 222 -20.72 -5.88 9.02
CA GLY A 222 -21.47 -6.74 9.93
C GLY A 222 -20.68 -7.34 11.10
N SER A 223 -19.38 -7.04 11.26
CA SER A 223 -18.55 -7.46 12.41
C SER A 223 -18.52 -6.44 13.55
N VAL A 224 -19.18 -5.28 13.41
CA VAL A 224 -19.52 -4.47 14.58
C VAL A 224 -20.45 -5.34 15.39
N ALA A 225 -19.98 -5.82 16.55
CA ALA A 225 -20.82 -6.51 17.51
C ALA A 225 -22.13 -5.71 17.59
N ALA A 226 -23.25 -6.37 17.28
CA ALA A 226 -24.53 -5.85 17.74
C ALA A 226 -24.27 -5.48 19.20
N GLY A 227 -24.38 -4.19 19.54
CA GLY A 227 -24.28 -3.78 20.94
C GLY A 227 -25.15 -4.71 21.77
N GLU A 228 -24.76 -4.95 23.03
CA GLU A 228 -25.51 -5.73 24.02
C GLU A 228 -26.99 -5.84 23.61
N PRO A 229 -27.50 -7.05 23.29
CA PRO A 229 -28.86 -7.21 22.82
C PRO A 229 -29.77 -6.39 23.71
N LEU A 230 -30.65 -5.56 23.11
CA LEU A 230 -31.60 -4.79 23.89
C LEU A 230 -32.22 -5.73 24.93
N PRO A 231 -32.23 -5.35 26.24
CA PRO A 231 -32.75 -6.22 27.28
C PRO A 231 -34.11 -6.72 26.84
N ASP A 232 -34.35 -8.03 27.00
CA ASP A 232 -35.63 -8.60 26.66
C ASP A 232 -36.74 -7.83 27.39
N PHE A 233 -37.96 -7.87 26.85
CA PHE A 233 -39.05 -7.07 27.39
C PHE A 233 -39.26 -7.32 28.90
N LYS A 234 -38.93 -8.53 29.39
CA LYS A 234 -39.01 -8.91 30.80
C LYS A 234 -37.97 -8.21 31.67
N SER A 235 -36.71 -8.14 31.23
CA SER A 235 -35.63 -7.46 31.94
C SER A 235 -35.75 -5.94 31.89
N ALA A 236 -36.27 -5.39 30.78
CA ALA A 236 -36.63 -3.98 30.68
C ALA A 236 -37.80 -3.60 31.62
N GLN A 237 -38.77 -4.49 31.79
CA GLN A 237 -39.93 -4.27 32.68
C GLN A 237 -39.57 -4.42 34.17
N ALA A 238 -38.60 -5.28 34.50
CA ALA A 238 -38.10 -5.45 35.86
C ALA A 238 -37.28 -4.25 36.39
N THR A 239 -36.74 -3.44 35.48
CA THR A 239 -35.95 -2.24 35.79
C THR A 239 -36.73 -0.94 35.68
N ALA A 240 -37.99 -1.00 35.22
CA ALA A 240 -38.86 0.17 35.14
C ALA A 240 -39.22 0.67 36.56
N PRO A 241 -39.07 1.98 36.85
CA PRO A 241 -39.45 2.53 38.14
C PRO A 241 -40.95 2.30 38.37
N VAL A 242 -41.29 1.66 39.49
CA VAL A 242 -42.69 1.48 39.91
C VAL A 242 -43.28 2.86 40.18
N LEU A 243 -44.16 3.30 39.28
CA LEU A 243 -44.94 4.52 39.49
C LEU A 243 -45.92 4.25 40.64
N THR A 244 -45.60 4.75 41.82
CA THR A 244 -46.55 4.80 42.93
C THR A 244 -47.68 5.76 42.55
N PRO A 245 -48.96 5.34 42.63
CA PRO A 245 -50.07 6.26 42.41
C PRO A 245 -49.98 7.40 43.42
N ALA A 246 -50.05 8.64 42.94
CA ALA A 246 -50.15 9.81 43.81
C ALA A 246 -51.42 9.68 44.65
N ALA A 247 -51.26 9.66 45.98
CA ALA A 247 -52.37 9.67 46.91
C ALA A 247 -53.18 10.96 46.70
N SER A 248 -54.45 10.79 46.34
CA SER A 248 -55.47 11.85 46.24
C SER A 248 -55.92 12.32 47.61
#